data_AF-A0A7S2PP60-F1
#
_entry.id   AF-A0A7S2PP60-F1
#
_cell.length_a   1.000
_cell.length_b   1.000
_cell.length_c   1.000
_cell.angle_alpha   90.00
_cell.angle_beta   90.00
_cell.angle_gamma   90.00
#
_symmetry.space_group_name_H-M   'P 1'
#
loop_
_entity.id
_entity.type
_entity.pdbx_description
1 polymer ?
#
loop_
_entity_poly.entity_id
_entity_poly.type
_entity_poly.pdbx_seq_one_letter_code
_entity_poly.pdbx_strand_id
1 'polypeptide(L)'
;ANAACSKPSESAKEGFVDLRDLLLTPSEAILIGAEGTSKYGDIIPMAKQALDDYLSTTNSSTNSLQINNALVVPLTEALSGIPGTFIIADSLINQTIDFMNNHTGFNTVAFSLYSTKMENLDTIQ
;
A
#
# COMPACT_ATOMS: atom_id res chain seq x y z
N ALA A 1 10.25 -11.42 -20.74
CA ALA A 1 8.80 -11.36 -21.00
C ALA A 1 8.10 -11.26 -19.65
N ASN A 2 7.38 -10.16 -19.38
CA ASN A 2 6.62 -10.03 -18.15
C ASN A 2 5.38 -10.93 -18.25
N ALA A 3 5.41 -12.07 -17.58
CA ALA A 3 4.24 -12.92 -17.46
C ALA A 3 3.18 -12.14 -16.69
N ALA A 4 2.09 -11.75 -17.35
CA ALA A 4 0.92 -11.26 -16.66
C ALA A 4 0.41 -12.39 -15.75
N CYS A 5 0.08 -12.07 -14.50
CA CYS A 5 -0.54 -13.03 -13.59
C CYS A 5 -1.78 -13.65 -14.24
N SER A 6 -1.91 -14.97 -14.15
CA SER A 6 -3.10 -15.66 -14.62
C SER A 6 -4.33 -15.12 -13.90
N LYS A 7 -5.39 -14.79 -14.65
CA LYS A 7 -6.67 -14.40 -14.06
C LYS A 7 -7.14 -15.51 -13.12
N PRO A 8 -7.67 -15.18 -11.93
CA PRO A 8 -8.27 -16.17 -11.03
C PRO A 8 -9.33 -16.99 -11.78
N SER A 9 -9.42 -18.29 -11.52
CA SER A 9 -10.48 -19.13 -12.08
C SER A 9 -11.85 -18.67 -11.55
N GLU A 10 -12.92 -18.85 -12.33
CA GLU A 10 -14.28 -18.49 -11.92
C GLU A 10 -14.70 -19.19 -10.61
N SER A 11 -14.25 -20.42 -10.40
CA SER A 11 -14.42 -21.16 -9.15
C SER A 11 -13.68 -20.56 -7.95
N ALA A 12 -12.62 -19.77 -8.17
CA ALA A 12 -11.93 -19.03 -7.12
C ALA A 12 -12.63 -17.70 -6.77
N LYS A 13 -13.63 -17.27 -7.55
CA LYS A 13 -14.44 -16.08 -7.29
C LYS A 13 -15.71 -16.39 -6.49
N GLU A 14 -16.16 -17.64 -6.48
CA GLU A 14 -17.32 -18.06 -5.69
C GLU A 14 -17.06 -17.84 -4.20
N GLY A 15 -17.93 -17.06 -3.56
CA GLY A 15 -17.85 -16.74 -2.12
C GLY A 15 -16.91 -15.59 -1.76
N PHE A 16 -16.15 -15.03 -2.71
CA PHE A 16 -15.29 -13.88 -2.47
C PHE A 16 -15.92 -12.58 -2.98
N VAL A 17 -15.61 -11.49 -2.30
CA VAL A 17 -15.99 -10.14 -2.71
C VAL A 17 -14.74 -9.44 -3.24
N ASP A 18 -14.80 -8.96 -4.49
CA ASP A 18 -13.75 -8.10 -5.02
C ASP A 18 -13.85 -6.73 -4.34
N LEU A 19 -12.79 -6.33 -3.61
CA LEU A 19 -12.77 -5.06 -2.89
C LEU A 19 -12.87 -3.86 -3.82
N ARG A 20 -12.47 -4.00 -5.09
CA ARG A 20 -12.61 -2.94 -6.10
C ARG A 20 -14.08 -2.72 -6.43
N ASP A 21 -14.83 -3.81 -6.62
CA ASP A 21 -16.29 -3.76 -6.84
C ASP A 21 -17.07 -3.37 -5.57
N LEU A 22 -16.47 -3.53 -4.38
CA LEU A 22 -17.07 -3.17 -3.11
C LEU A 22 -16.88 -1.69 -2.76
N LEU A 23 -15.68 -1.16 -2.97
CA LEU A 23 -15.27 0.16 -2.50
C LEU A 23 -15.46 1.25 -3.56
N LEU A 24 -15.45 0.91 -4.84
CA LEU A 24 -15.52 1.88 -5.93
C LEU A 24 -16.88 1.85 -6.61
N THR A 25 -17.19 2.92 -7.35
CA THR A 25 -18.33 2.89 -8.26
C THR A 25 -18.10 1.86 -9.37
N PRO A 26 -19.16 1.30 -9.99
CA PRO A 26 -19.02 0.34 -11.09
C PRO A 26 -18.09 0.84 -12.21
N SER A 27 -18.19 2.12 -12.57
CA SER A 27 -17.37 2.76 -13.59
C SER A 27 -15.88 2.77 -13.24
N GLU A 28 -15.53 3.08 -12.00
CA GLU A 28 -14.14 3.12 -11.54
C GLU A 28 -13.57 1.72 -11.38
N ALA A 29 -14.37 0.78 -10.86
CA ALA A 29 -13.96 -0.61 -10.68
C ALA A 29 -13.61 -1.28 -12.02
N ILE A 30 -14.43 -1.08 -13.05
CA ILE A 30 -14.16 -1.59 -14.41
C ILE A 30 -12.87 -1.00 -14.98
N LEU A 31 -12.61 0.29 -14.74
CA LEU A 31 -11.40 0.98 -15.25
C LEU A 31 -10.11 0.34 -14.72
N ILE A 32 -10.13 -0.20 -13.49
CA ILE A 32 -8.99 -0.90 -12.87
C ILE A 32 -9.10 -2.43 -12.97
N GLY A 33 -9.93 -2.93 -13.89
CA GLY A 33 -10.02 -4.34 -14.26
C GLY A 33 -10.81 -5.22 -13.29
N ALA A 34 -11.79 -4.65 -12.58
CA ALA A 34 -12.82 -5.40 -11.86
C ALA A 34 -14.07 -5.62 -12.74
N GLU A 35 -15.08 -6.31 -12.21
CA GLU A 35 -16.27 -6.70 -12.99
C GLU A 35 -17.36 -5.62 -12.97
N GLY A 36 -17.33 -4.69 -12.02
CA GLY A 36 -18.34 -3.64 -11.85
C GLY A 36 -19.67 -4.16 -11.30
N THR A 37 -19.65 -5.26 -10.53
CA THR A 37 -20.86 -5.99 -10.13
C THR A 37 -21.73 -5.27 -9.10
N SER A 38 -21.14 -4.37 -8.29
CA SER A 38 -21.82 -3.60 -7.24
C SER A 38 -22.84 -4.40 -6.42
N LYS A 39 -22.39 -5.54 -5.87
CA LYS A 39 -23.26 -6.49 -5.14
C LYS A 39 -24.00 -5.86 -3.95
N TYR A 40 -23.47 -4.77 -3.39
CA TYR A 40 -24.03 -4.04 -2.25
C TYR A 40 -24.56 -2.65 -2.61
N GLY A 41 -24.69 -2.36 -3.91
CA GLY A 41 -25.06 -1.03 -4.40
C GLY A 41 -24.08 0.04 -3.94
N ASP A 42 -24.58 1.27 -3.83
CA ASP A 42 -23.74 2.46 -3.60
C ASP A 42 -23.46 2.75 -2.11
N ILE A 43 -23.96 1.94 -1.17
CA ILE A 43 -23.81 2.19 0.27
C ILE A 43 -22.33 2.15 0.69
N ILE A 44 -21.61 1.12 0.26
CA ILE A 44 -20.20 0.94 0.65
C ILE A 44 -19.27 1.94 -0.05
N PRO A 45 -19.42 2.21 -1.37
CA PRO A 45 -18.69 3.29 -2.02
C PRO A 45 -18.96 4.66 -1.39
N MET A 46 -20.21 4.97 -1.01
CA MET A 46 -20.55 6.21 -0.33
C MET A 46 -19.89 6.31 1.05
N ALA A 47 -19.87 5.22 1.82
CA ALA A 47 -19.18 5.17 3.10
C ALA A 47 -17.66 5.36 2.96
N LYS A 48 -17.05 4.75 1.93
CA LYS A 48 -15.63 4.98 1.59
C LYS A 48 -15.39 6.44 1.24
N GLN A 49 -16.24 7.04 0.41
CA GLN A 49 -16.09 8.45 0.03
C GLN A 49 -16.15 9.36 1.26
N ALA A 50 -17.10 9.15 2.17
CA ALA A 50 -17.17 9.92 3.41
C ALA A 50 -15.92 9.74 4.30
N LEU A 51 -15.34 8.54 4.33
CA LEU A 51 -14.08 8.28 5.02
C LEU A 51 -12.90 8.99 4.34
N ASP A 52 -12.81 8.94 3.02
CA ASP A 52 -11.76 9.63 2.26
C ASP A 52 -11.84 11.15 2.50
N ASP A 53 -13.05 11.70 2.44
CA ASP A 53 -13.32 13.12 2.68
C ASP A 53 -12.86 13.50 4.10
N TYR A 54 -13.24 12.71 5.10
CA TYR A 54 -12.81 12.92 6.49
C TYR A 54 -11.28 12.89 6.63
N LEU A 55 -10.61 11.86 6.10
CA LEU A 55 -9.16 11.69 6.20
C LEU A 55 -8.39 12.79 5.47
N SER A 56 -8.97 13.32 4.39
CA SER A 56 -8.40 14.38 3.55
C SER A 56 -8.73 15.79 4.05
N THR A 57 -9.56 15.94 5.08
CA THR A 57 -9.80 17.26 5.68
C THR A 57 -8.57 17.76 6.40
N THR A 58 -8.31 19.06 6.32
CA THR A 58 -7.24 19.71 7.07
C THR A 58 -7.71 20.05 8.48
N ASN A 59 -6.91 19.71 9.48
CA ASN A 59 -7.12 20.15 10.84
C ASN A 59 -6.77 21.64 10.98
N SER A 60 -7.73 22.47 11.38
CA SER A 60 -7.57 23.92 11.48
C SER A 60 -6.56 24.39 12.52
N SER A 61 -6.18 23.55 13.49
CA SER A 61 -5.22 23.91 14.54
C SER A 61 -3.77 23.60 14.16
N THR A 62 -3.55 22.54 13.37
CA THR A 62 -2.20 22.07 12.99
C THR A 62 -1.86 22.31 11.53
N ASN A 63 -2.83 22.73 10.71
CA ASN A 63 -2.72 22.88 9.26
C ASN A 63 -2.19 21.61 8.57
N SER A 64 -2.61 20.44 9.08
CA SER A 64 -2.19 19.12 8.60
C SER A 64 -3.42 18.25 8.29
N LEU A 65 -3.29 17.26 7.42
CA LEU A 65 -4.40 16.34 7.12
C LEU A 65 -4.83 15.53 8.35
N GLN A 66 -6.13 15.22 8.47
CA GLN A 66 -6.64 14.38 9.56
C GLN A 66 -6.05 12.98 9.56
N ILE A 67 -5.65 12.46 8.38
CA ILE A 67 -5.01 11.15 8.26
C ILE A 67 -3.80 10.98 9.18
N ASN A 68 -3.06 12.06 9.48
CA ASN A 68 -1.91 12.01 10.39
C ASN A 68 -2.32 11.51 11.78
N ASN A 69 -3.40 12.06 12.34
CA ASN A 69 -3.87 11.72 13.68
C ASN A 69 -4.81 10.51 13.69
N ALA A 70 -5.63 10.35 12.64
CA ALA A 70 -6.63 9.29 12.57
C ALA A 70 -6.03 7.92 12.22
N LEU A 71 -4.93 7.89 11.45
CA LEU A 71 -4.35 6.65 10.94
C LEU A 71 -2.84 6.56 11.17
N VAL A 72 -2.06 7.57 10.75
CA VAL A 72 -0.60 7.44 10.71
C VAL A 72 0.00 7.28 12.10
N VAL A 73 -0.35 8.16 13.05
CA VAL A 73 0.16 8.10 14.43
C VAL A 73 -0.19 6.77 15.10
N PRO A 74 -1.48 6.33 15.16
CA PRO A 74 -1.83 5.05 15.78
C PRO A 74 -1.13 3.85 15.12
N LEU A 75 -1.01 3.84 13.79
CA LEU A 75 -0.41 2.74 13.06
C LEU A 75 1.11 2.67 13.29
N THR A 76 1.80 3.80 13.22
CA THR A 76 3.25 3.88 13.44
C THR A 76 3.64 3.59 14.89
N GLU A 77 2.83 4.03 15.85
CA GLU A 77 2.99 3.66 17.25
C GLU A 77 2.76 2.16 17.49
N ALA A 78 1.73 1.58 16.87
CA ALA A 78 1.47 0.15 17.00
C ALA A 78 2.56 -0.74 16.37
N LEU A 79 3.15 -0.31 15.25
CA LEU A 79 4.14 -1.10 14.51
C LEU A 79 5.59 -0.87 15.00
N SER A 80 5.93 0.36 15.36
CA SER A 80 7.31 0.74 15.71
C SER A 80 7.48 1.17 17.16
N GLY A 81 6.39 1.35 17.92
CA GLY A 81 6.41 1.92 19.26
C GLY A 81 6.66 3.43 19.31
N ILE A 82 6.76 4.10 18.15
CA ILE A 82 7.12 5.51 18.03
C ILE A 82 6.16 6.19 17.05
N PRO A 83 5.34 7.15 17.49
CA PRO A 83 4.50 7.96 16.61
C PRO A 83 5.28 8.58 15.45
N GLY A 84 4.71 8.55 14.26
CA GLY A 84 5.30 9.13 13.04
C GLY A 84 6.51 8.36 12.50
N THR A 85 6.85 7.20 13.09
CA THR A 85 8.03 6.42 12.71
C THR A 85 7.66 5.02 12.24
N PHE A 86 8.22 4.62 11.10
CA PHE A 86 8.13 3.25 10.59
C PHE A 86 9.51 2.60 10.55
N ILE A 87 9.66 1.47 11.26
CA ILE A 87 10.91 0.72 11.34
C ILE A 87 10.73 -0.60 10.62
N ILE A 88 11.57 -0.84 9.62
CA ILE A 88 11.63 -2.13 8.92
C ILE A 88 12.82 -2.89 9.49
N ALA A 89 12.52 -3.91 10.29
CA ALA A 89 13.52 -4.69 11.01
C ALA A 89 14.36 -5.58 10.07
N ASP A 90 13.77 -6.05 8.97
CA ASP A 90 14.43 -6.96 8.02
C ASP A 90 15.05 -6.23 6.81
N SER A 91 15.81 -6.97 6.00
CA SER A 91 16.44 -6.40 4.81
C SER A 91 15.40 -6.06 3.74
N LEU A 92 15.29 -4.77 3.39
CA LEU A 92 14.41 -4.31 2.31
C LEU A 92 14.94 -4.72 0.93
N ILE A 93 16.24 -4.60 0.76
CA ILE A 93 16.94 -4.95 -0.47
C ILE A 93 18.03 -5.92 -0.06
N ASN A 94 18.05 -7.08 -0.71
CA ASN A 94 19.13 -8.04 -0.61
C ASN A 94 19.39 -8.59 -2.01
N GLN A 95 20.41 -8.07 -2.68
CA GLN A 95 20.73 -8.37 -4.06
C GLN A 95 22.18 -8.79 -4.17
N THR A 96 22.41 -9.91 -4.84
CA THR A 96 23.74 -10.42 -5.15
C THR A 96 23.92 -10.41 -6.65
N ILE A 97 24.98 -9.76 -7.12
CA ILE A 97 25.35 -9.70 -8.52
C ILE A 97 26.61 -10.53 -8.70
N ASP A 98 26.49 -11.62 -9.45
CA ASP A 98 27.62 -12.47 -9.84
C ASP A 98 28.13 -12.05 -11.22
N PHE A 99 29.42 -11.74 -11.29
CA PHE A 99 30.07 -11.38 -12.56
C PHE A 99 30.63 -12.64 -13.19
N MET A 100 29.92 -13.17 -14.20
CA MET A 100 30.26 -14.44 -14.84
C MET A 100 31.59 -14.46 -15.63
N ASN A 101 32.36 -13.36 -15.65
CA ASN A 101 33.67 -13.31 -16.28
C ASN A 101 34.63 -12.45 -15.43
N ASN A 102 35.68 -13.08 -14.89
CA ASN A 102 36.70 -12.57 -13.94
C ASN A 102 37.53 -11.33 -14.41
N HIS A 103 37.02 -10.48 -15.29
CA HIS A 103 37.75 -9.34 -15.84
C HIS A 103 37.78 -8.10 -14.93
N THR A 104 37.04 -8.11 -13.82
CA THR A 104 36.88 -6.95 -12.91
C THR A 104 37.65 -7.08 -11.59
N GLY A 105 38.32 -8.21 -11.32
CA GLY A 105 39.05 -8.46 -10.07
C GLY A 105 38.19 -8.86 -8.86
N PHE A 106 36.86 -8.87 -9.02
CA PHE A 106 35.90 -9.32 -8.01
C PHE A 106 34.87 -10.24 -8.67
N ASN A 107 34.51 -11.34 -8.01
CA ASN A 107 33.59 -12.35 -8.55
C ASN A 107 32.12 -12.08 -8.23
N THR A 108 31.86 -11.49 -7.07
CA THR A 108 30.51 -11.24 -6.56
C THR A 108 30.47 -9.90 -5.85
N VAL A 109 29.41 -9.14 -6.07
CA VAL A 109 29.09 -7.94 -5.28
C VAL A 109 27.72 -8.13 -4.67
N ALA A 110 27.63 -8.02 -3.36
CA ALA A 110 26.38 -8.07 -2.62
C ALA A 110 26.00 -6.66 -2.13
N PHE A 111 24.74 -6.31 -2.31
CA PHE A 111 24.14 -5.07 -1.82
C PHE A 111 22.96 -5.43 -0.91
N SER A 112 23.01 -4.97 0.34
CA SER A 112 21.95 -5.19 1.30
C SER A 112 21.64 -3.90 2.07
N LEU A 113 20.36 -3.55 2.16
CA LEU A 113 19.87 -2.47 3.03
C LEU A 113 19.17 -3.07 4.24
N TYR A 114 19.64 -2.72 5.44
CA TYR A 114 19.12 -3.20 6.72
C TYR A 114 18.57 -2.06 7.56
N SER A 115 17.66 -2.39 8.48
CA SER A 115 17.21 -1.51 9.57
C SER A 115 16.77 -0.13 9.08
N THR A 116 15.92 -0.11 8.06
CA THR A 116 15.44 1.17 7.50
C THR A 116 14.46 1.81 8.46
N LYS A 117 14.75 3.06 8.81
CA LYS A 117 13.89 3.90 9.66
C LYS A 117 13.38 5.07 8.83
N MET A 118 12.06 5.24 8.80
CA MET A 118 11.38 6.40 8.22
C MET A 118 10.75 7.19 9.36
N GLU A 119 10.90 8.52 9.34
CA GLU A 119 10.45 9.42 10.40
C GLU A 119 9.63 10.56 9.82
N ASN A 120 8.82 11.21 10.67
CA ASN A 120 7.92 12.31 10.30
C ASN A 120 6.86 11.90 9.26
N LEU A 121 6.36 10.66 9.35
CA LEU A 121 5.26 10.20 8.49
C LEU A 121 3.94 10.89 8.84
N ASP A 122 3.82 11.45 10.04
CA ASP A 122 2.66 12.14 10.60
C ASP A 122 2.60 13.64 10.21
N THR A 123 3.37 14.07 9.22
CA THR A 123 3.40 15.47 8.75
C THR A 123 2.83 15.66 7.35
N ILE A 124 1.90 14.81 6.91
CA ILE A 124 1.28 14.93 5.58
C ILE A 124 0.44 16.22 5.54
N GLN A 125 0.63 17.02 4.49
CA GLN A 125 -0.04 18.31 4.26
C GLN A 125 -1.12 18.20 3.19
#